data_AF-A0A933AM58-F1
#
_entry.id   AF-A0A933AM58-F1
#
_cell.length_a   1.000
_cell.length_b   1.000
_cell.length_c   1.000
_cell.angle_alpha   90.00
_cell.angle_beta   90.00
_cell.angle_gamma   90.00
#
_symmetry.space_group_name_H-M   'P 1'
#
loop_
_entity.id
_entity.type
_entity.pdbx_description
1 polymer ?
#
loop_
_entity_poly.entity_id
_entity_poly.type
_entity_poly.pdbx_seq_one_letter_code
_entity_poly.pdbx_strand_id
1 'polypeptide(L)' 'MQLKHTSKRGRVTVAHHAGLVVKPKTLARVLEQAEPTIEELRRLL' A
#
# COMPACT_ATOMS: atom_id res chain seq x y z
N MET A 1 -2.44 -7.62 -8.05
CA MET A 1 -1.38 -7.01 -8.89
C MET A 1 -0.20 -6.64 -7.99
N GLN A 2 1.04 -6.79 -8.46
CA GLN A 2 2.24 -6.42 -7.69
C GLN A 2 2.79 -5.10 -8.22
N LEU A 3 3.02 -4.14 -7.32
CA LEU A 3 3.61 -2.84 -7.63
C LEU A 3 5.07 -2.81 -7.15
N LYS A 4 5.96 -2.25 -7.98
CA LYS A 4 7.40 -2.14 -7.71
C LYS A 4 7.78 -0.67 -7.55
N HIS A 5 8.47 -0.34 -6.46
CA HIS A 5 9.04 0.98 -6.26
C HIS A 5 10.34 1.11 -7.08
N THR A 6 10.58 2.28 -7.69
CA THR A 6 11.77 2.52 -8.53
C THR A 6 13.05 2.61 -7.72
N SER A 7 12.98 3.15 -6.49
CA SER A 7 14.15 3.42 -5.63
C SER A 7 14.21 2.65 -4.31
N LYS A 8 13.14 2.00 -3.88
CA LYS A 8 13.11 1.23 -2.62
C LYS A 8 13.10 -0.27 -2.92
N ARG A 9 13.91 -1.04 -2.18
CA ARG A 9 13.93 -2.50 -2.29
C ARG A 9 12.72 -3.08 -1.57
N GLY A 10 11.62 -3.28 -2.30
CA GLY A 10 10.40 -3.88 -1.77
C GLY A 10 9.38 -4.16 -2.87
N ARG A 11 8.50 -5.15 -2.66
CA ARG A 11 7.35 -5.44 -3.51
C ARG A 11 6.09 -5.21 -2.70
N VAL A 12 5.19 -4.37 -3.20
CA VAL A 12 3.89 -4.12 -2.58
C VAL A 12 2.85 -4.95 -3.30
N THR A 13 2.12 -5.79 -2.57
CA THR A 13 1.05 -6.60 -3.15
C THR A 13 -0.29 -5.99 -2.80
N VAL A 14 -1.02 -5.53 -3.83
CA VAL A 14 -2.38 -4.99 -3.68
C VAL A 14 -3.37 -5.95 -4.34
N ALA A 15 -4.38 -6.34 -3.57
CA ALA A 15 -5.51 -7.11 -4.08
C ALA A 15 -6.42 -6.17 -4.88
N HIS A 16 -6.35 -6.22 -6.20
CA HIS A 16 -7.14 -5.39 -7.11
C HIS A 16 -8.64 -5.74 -7.07
N HIS A 17 -8.99 -6.93 -6.57
CA HIS A 17 -10.36 -7.46 -6.54
C HIS A 17 -11.12 -7.15 -5.23
N ALA A 18 -10.48 -6.49 -4.26
CA ALA A 18 -11.18 -5.97 -3.11
C ALA A 18 -11.86 -4.66 -3.54
N GLY A 19 -13.19 -4.58 -3.42
CA GLY A 19 -14.00 -3.44 -3.88
C GLY A 19 -13.61 -2.09 -3.26
N LEU A 20 -14.47 -1.09 -3.44
CA LEU A 20 -14.33 0.34 -3.05
C LEU A 20 -13.68 0.63 -1.67
N VAL A 21 -13.59 -0.34 -0.76
CA VAL A 21 -13.05 -0.19 0.59
C VAL A 21 -11.97 -1.23 0.88
N VAL A 22 -10.78 -0.77 1.26
CA VAL A 22 -9.68 -1.61 1.76
C VAL A 22 -9.86 -1.87 3.26
N LYS A 23 -9.82 -3.14 3.68
CA LYS A 23 -9.93 -3.50 5.11
C LYS A 23 -8.71 -2.99 5.90
N PRO A 24 -8.87 -2.55 7.17
CA PRO A 24 -7.79 -1.99 7.97
C PRO A 24 -6.53 -2.87 8.07
N LYS A 25 -6.69 -4.19 8.23
CA LYS A 25 -5.56 -5.14 8.30
C LYS A 25 -4.77 -5.21 6.98
N THR A 26 -5.46 -5.09 5.85
CA THR A 26 -4.82 -5.06 4.53
C THR A 26 -4.08 -3.75 4.33
N LEU A 27 -4.67 -2.62 4.75
CA LEU A 27 -4.04 -1.31 4.68
C LEU A 27 -2.75 -1.27 5.52
N ALA A 28 -2.81 -1.72 6.78
CA ALA A 28 -1.64 -1.78 7.66
C ALA A 28 -0.48 -2.58 7.04
N ARG A 29 -0.78 -3.77 6.50
CA ARG A 29 0.23 -4.63 5.87
C ARG A 29 0.82 -4.03 4.59
N VAL A 30 0.05 -3.27 3.83
CA VAL A 30 0.55 -2.54 2.65
C VAL A 30 1.47 -1.38 3.07
N LEU A 31 1.11 -0.64 4.13
CA LEU A 31 1.94 0.44 4.67
C LEU A 31 3.26 -0.10 5.24
N GLU A 32 3.23 -1.22 5.96
CA GLU A 32 4.44 -1.92 6.42
C GLU A 32 5.37 -2.32 5.25
N GLN A 33 4.80 -2.76 4.13
CA GLN A 33 5.57 -3.18 2.95
C GLN A 33 6.11 -2.02 2.10
N ALA A 34 5.38 -0.91 2.05
CA ALA A 34 5.74 0.23 1.24
C ALA A 34 6.64 1.21 2.01
N GLU A 35 6.63 1.15 3.34
CA GLU A 35 7.28 2.07 4.29
C GLU A 35 6.80 3.55 4.31
N PRO A 36 5.71 4.01 3.65
CA PRO A 36 5.19 5.34 3.93
C PRO A 36 4.38 5.33 5.22
N THR A 37 4.37 6.47 5.89
CA THR A 37 3.50 6.77 7.03
C THR A 37 2.05 7.02 6.56
N ILE A 38 1.09 6.88 7.49
CA ILE A 38 -0.32 7.23 7.26
C ILE A 38 -0.46 8.67 6.73
N GLU A 39 0.37 9.60 7.20
CA GLU A 39 0.38 11.00 6.79
C GLU A 39 0.86 11.22 5.36
N GLU A 40 1.83 10.44 4.90
CA GLU A 40 2.27 10.46 3.49
C GLU A 40 1.19 9.89 2.57
N LEU A 41 0.50 8.83 2.98
CA LEU A 41 -0.65 8.32 2.23
C LEU A 41 -1.75 9.39 2.10
N ARG A 42 -2.09 10.08 3.19
CA ARG A 42 -3.13 11.12 3.20
C ARG A 42 -2.83 12.29 2.26
N ARG A 43 -1.56 12.60 2.02
CA ARG A 43 -1.13 13.67 1.10
C ARG A 43 -1.26 13.31 -0.38
N LEU A 44 -1.48 12.03 -0.70
CA LEU A 44 -1.58 11.52 -2.07
C LEU A 44 -3.03 11.27 -2.52
N LEU A 45 -4.00 11.51 -1.63
CA LEU A 45 -5.44 11.49 -1.92
C LEU A 45 -5.90 12.90 -2.32
#